data_AF-A0AAI9TRN2-F1
#
_entry.id   AF-A0AAI9TRN2-F1
#
_cell.length_a   1.000
_cell.length_b   1.000
_cell.length_c   1.000
_cell.angle_alpha   90.00
_cell.angle_beta   90.00
_cell.angle_gamma   90.00
#
_symmetry.space_group_name_H-M   'P 1'
#
loop_
_entity.id
_entity.type
_entity.pdbx_description
1 polymer ?
#
loop_
_entity_poly.entity_id
_entity_poly.type
_entity_poly.pdbx_seq_one_letter_code
_entity_poly.pdbx_strand_id
1 'polypeptide(L)'
;MHLKKWDDVASICASDDTFPDPKFYAPIMDLTLQLDLPPTLAIQIIKRIVLKLSELQDDPPSTWQRDFRVSLPRYLHCLFALAIMSVQQPDYLEFVNLDVEMADPEVAEDILDKILEMANEEAEADVEHERLSTEYGQNTMHTGSELREMFTYPAAELIKIATVAFNKATDFYRATQDEDCQRWANKAIEIAQLVPGAQGKQLVETLQNRLGSLIGV
;
A
#
# COMPACT_ATOMS: atom_id res chain seq x y z
N MET A 1 -3.98 25.48 8.12
CA MET A 1 -4.38 25.95 9.47
C MET A 1 -3.62 25.09 10.48
N HIS A 2 -2.53 25.58 11.06
CA HIS A 2 -1.66 24.75 11.91
C HIS A 2 -2.22 24.65 13.33
N LEU A 3 -2.86 23.54 13.66
CA LEU A 3 -3.17 23.19 15.05
C LEU A 3 -1.85 23.00 15.80
N LYS A 4 -1.61 23.80 16.84
CA LYS A 4 -0.37 23.77 17.64
C LYS A 4 -0.19 22.53 18.52
N LYS A 5 -1.12 21.58 18.46
CA LYS A 5 -1.28 20.45 19.40
C LYS A 5 -1.61 19.15 18.67
N TRP A 6 -1.05 18.97 17.48
CA TRP A 6 -1.25 17.72 16.75
C TRP A 6 -0.66 16.51 17.49
N ASP A 7 0.39 16.71 18.29
CA ASP A 7 0.97 15.68 19.16
C ASP A 7 -0.02 15.20 20.24
N ASP A 8 -0.86 16.10 20.77
CA ASP A 8 -1.90 15.73 21.74
C ASP A 8 -2.98 14.86 21.07
N VAL A 9 -3.35 15.18 19.82
CA VAL A 9 -4.30 14.38 19.02
C VAL A 9 -3.72 13.00 18.70
N ALA A 10 -2.44 12.95 18.32
CA ALA A 10 -1.73 11.71 18.06
C ALA A 10 -1.66 10.83 19.31
N SER A 11 -1.35 11.41 20.47
CA SER A 11 -1.32 10.69 21.76
C SER A 11 -2.68 10.11 22.14
N ILE A 12 -3.79 10.80 21.82
CA ILE A 12 -5.14 10.30 22.08
C ILE A 12 -5.47 9.15 21.12
N CYS A 13 -5.12 9.26 19.84
CA CYS A 13 -5.31 8.19 18.85
C CYS A 13 -4.43 6.96 19.11
N ALA A 14 -3.25 7.15 19.72
CA ALA A 14 -2.29 6.10 20.05
C ALA A 14 -2.61 5.32 21.33
N SER A 15 -3.55 5.76 22.17
CA SER A 15 -3.93 5.05 23.39
C SER A 15 -4.70 3.77 23.07
N ASP A 16 -4.19 2.60 23.51
CA ASP A 16 -4.74 1.26 23.22
C ASP A 16 -6.12 1.01 23.84
N ASP A 17 -6.43 1.63 24.98
CA ASP A 17 -7.67 1.35 25.73
C ASP A 17 -8.93 2.03 25.15
N THR A 18 -8.78 2.87 24.13
CA THR A 18 -9.84 3.72 23.57
C THR A 18 -9.82 3.81 22.05
N PHE A 19 -9.23 2.84 21.35
CA PHE A 19 -9.27 2.90 19.89
C PHE A 19 -10.72 2.73 19.40
N PRO A 20 -11.21 3.58 18.48
CA PRO A 20 -12.62 3.63 18.14
C PRO A 20 -13.15 2.29 17.59
N ASP A 21 -14.42 2.00 17.84
CA ASP A 21 -15.14 0.88 17.22
C ASP A 21 -14.90 0.87 15.68
N PRO A 22 -14.77 -0.30 15.04
CA PRO A 22 -14.51 -0.42 13.60
C PRO A 22 -15.41 0.43 12.69
N LYS A 23 -16.64 0.72 13.11
CA LYS A 23 -17.56 1.63 12.40
C LYS A 23 -17.02 3.06 12.20
N PHE A 24 -16.04 3.48 13.00
CA PHE A 24 -15.44 4.82 12.95
C PHE A 24 -14.16 4.87 12.11
N TYR A 25 -13.59 3.74 11.71
CA TYR A 25 -12.32 3.72 10.99
C TYR A 25 -12.39 4.43 9.63
N ALA A 26 -13.41 4.16 8.82
CA ALA A 26 -13.56 4.85 7.54
C ALA A 26 -13.73 6.39 7.70
N PRO A 27 -14.62 6.89 8.59
CA PRO A 27 -14.67 8.33 8.90
C PRO A 27 -13.35 8.92 9.39
N ILE A 28 -12.61 8.22 10.26
CA ILE A 28 -11.32 8.70 10.77
C ILE A 28 -10.28 8.74 9.65
N MET A 29 -10.25 7.73 8.78
CA MET A 29 -9.39 7.73 7.59
C MET A 29 -9.67 8.91 6.69
N ASP A 30 -10.94 9.13 6.33
CA ASP A 30 -11.33 10.24 5.46
C ASP A 30 -10.98 11.59 6.09
N LEU A 31 -11.20 11.77 7.40
CA LEU A 31 -10.79 12.97 8.13
C LEU A 31 -9.27 13.14 8.13
N THR A 32 -8.51 12.07 8.39
CA THR A 32 -7.04 12.11 8.42
C THR A 32 -6.48 12.56 7.07
N LEU A 33 -7.06 12.07 5.97
CA LEU A 33 -6.66 12.45 4.61
C LEU A 33 -7.11 13.86 4.21
N GLN A 34 -8.20 14.37 4.77
CA GLN A 34 -8.73 15.71 4.46
C GLN A 34 -8.11 16.85 5.27
N LEU A 35 -7.61 16.55 6.48
CA LEU A 35 -7.21 17.57 7.45
C LEU A 35 -5.77 18.07 7.30
N ASP A 36 -5.04 17.65 6.25
CA ASP A 36 -3.66 18.07 5.96
C ASP A 36 -2.74 17.95 7.19
N LEU A 37 -2.78 16.78 7.84
CA LEU A 37 -1.97 16.48 9.02
C LEU A 37 -0.48 16.40 8.63
N PRO A 38 0.44 16.65 9.59
CA PRO A 38 1.84 16.27 9.43
C PRO A 38 1.94 14.79 8.99
N PRO A 39 2.75 14.45 7.96
CA PRO A 39 2.79 13.10 7.40
C PRO A 39 3.04 12.01 8.46
N THR A 40 3.92 12.27 9.42
CA THR A 40 4.24 11.35 10.53
C THR A 40 3.00 10.97 11.36
N LEU A 41 2.10 11.92 11.59
CA LEU A 41 0.89 11.71 12.38
C LEU A 41 -0.20 11.02 11.57
N ALA A 42 -0.36 11.42 10.30
CA ALA A 42 -1.25 10.73 9.38
C ALA A 42 -0.85 9.25 9.23
N ILE A 43 0.45 8.98 9.07
CA ILE A 43 1.02 7.63 8.98
C ILE A 43 0.69 6.81 10.22
N GLN A 44 0.90 7.34 11.43
CA GLN A 44 0.59 6.63 12.68
C GLN A 44 -0.89 6.25 12.79
N ILE A 45 -1.80 7.19 12.49
CA ILE A 45 -3.25 6.93 12.56
C ILE A 45 -3.65 5.85 11.56
N ILE A 46 -3.22 6.00 10.31
CA ILE A 46 -3.58 5.07 9.22
C ILE A 46 -2.98 3.69 9.47
N LYS A 47 -1.69 3.59 9.84
CA LYS A 47 -1.01 2.31 10.16
C LYS A 47 -1.75 1.55 11.25
N ARG A 48 -2.21 2.27 12.28
CA ARG A 48 -2.97 1.70 13.40
C ARG A 48 -4.36 1.20 12.98
N ILE A 49 -5.07 1.94 12.12
CA ILE A 49 -6.35 1.49 11.55
C ILE A 49 -6.15 0.21 10.74
N VAL A 50 -5.14 0.16 9.87
CA VAL A 50 -4.83 -1.02 9.06
C VAL A 50 -4.51 -2.22 9.95
N LEU A 51 -3.65 -2.07 10.97
CA LEU A 51 -3.30 -3.14 11.92
C LEU A 51 -4.52 -3.70 12.64
N LYS A 52 -5.34 -2.83 13.23
CA LYS A 52 -6.54 -3.23 13.98
C LYS A 52 -7.57 -3.96 13.13
N LEU A 53 -7.59 -3.69 11.83
CA LEU A 53 -8.48 -4.35 10.89
C LEU A 53 -7.94 -5.69 10.41
N SER A 54 -6.63 -5.84 10.27
CA SER A 54 -5.99 -7.14 10.04
C SER A 54 -6.26 -8.11 11.20
N GLU A 55 -6.26 -7.64 12.44
CA GLU A 55 -6.64 -8.45 13.62
C GLU A 55 -8.11 -8.92 13.60
N LEU A 56 -9.00 -8.19 12.93
CA LEU A 56 -10.44 -8.50 12.85
C LEU A 56 -10.79 -9.48 11.74
N GLN A 57 -9.80 -9.97 10.97
CA GLN A 57 -9.99 -10.86 9.82
C GLN A 57 -10.59 -12.22 10.18
N ASP A 58 -10.52 -12.64 11.45
CA ASP A 58 -10.97 -13.96 11.94
C ASP A 58 -12.44 -14.01 12.41
N ASP A 59 -13.17 -12.89 12.47
CA ASP A 59 -14.57 -12.81 12.90
C ASP A 59 -15.51 -12.77 11.67
N PRO A 60 -16.75 -13.34 11.71
CA PRO A 60 -17.58 -13.51 10.52
C PRO A 60 -17.87 -12.16 9.84
N PRO A 61 -18.09 -12.14 8.50
CA PRO A 61 -18.10 -10.91 7.73
C PRO A 61 -19.23 -9.99 8.17
N SER A 62 -18.91 -9.07 9.06
CA SER A 62 -19.71 -7.88 9.27
C SER A 62 -19.66 -7.06 7.99
N THR A 63 -20.73 -6.31 7.70
CA THR A 63 -20.82 -5.43 6.52
C THR A 63 -19.59 -4.51 6.39
N TRP A 64 -19.03 -4.08 7.52
CA TRP A 64 -17.87 -3.20 7.61
C TRP A 64 -16.56 -3.85 7.12
N GLN A 65 -16.36 -5.15 7.37
CA GLN A 65 -15.16 -5.85 6.88
C GLN A 65 -15.16 -5.91 5.34
N ARG A 66 -16.32 -6.08 4.71
CA ARG A 66 -16.46 -6.09 3.24
C ARG A 66 -16.15 -4.71 2.65
N ASP A 67 -16.75 -3.66 3.21
CA ASP A 67 -16.51 -2.27 2.76
C ASP A 67 -15.05 -1.86 2.94
N PHE A 68 -14.41 -2.32 4.02
CA PHE A 68 -13.00 -2.07 4.27
C PHE A 68 -12.10 -2.80 3.28
N ARG A 69 -12.35 -4.09 2.99
CA ARG A 69 -11.57 -4.82 1.97
C ARG A 69 -11.58 -4.03 0.67
N VAL A 70 -12.75 -3.61 0.19
CA VAL A 70 -12.86 -2.76 -1.02
C VAL A 70 -12.07 -1.45 -0.93
N SER A 71 -11.93 -0.87 0.26
CA SER A 71 -11.25 0.42 0.49
C SER A 71 -9.75 0.30 0.83
N LEU A 72 -9.28 -0.88 1.27
CA LEU A 72 -7.91 -1.13 1.71
C LEU A 72 -6.86 -0.75 0.66
N PRO A 73 -7.01 -1.08 -0.64
CA PRO A 73 -6.05 -0.67 -1.67
C PRO A 73 -5.86 0.85 -1.74
N ARG A 74 -6.95 1.61 -1.58
CA ARG A 74 -6.91 3.07 -1.57
C ARG A 74 -6.18 3.59 -0.35
N TYR A 75 -6.41 2.99 0.81
CA TYR A 75 -5.74 3.37 2.06
C TYR A 75 -4.24 3.07 2.05
N LEU A 76 -3.83 1.91 1.52
CA LEU A 76 -2.43 1.58 1.33
C LEU A 76 -1.75 2.56 0.37
N HIS A 77 -2.41 2.91 -0.74
CA HIS A 77 -1.91 3.95 -1.63
C HIS A 77 -1.76 5.30 -0.92
N CYS A 78 -2.76 5.75 -0.16
CA CYS A 78 -2.64 7.00 0.59
C CYS A 78 -1.50 6.98 1.61
N LEU A 79 -1.35 5.87 2.36
CA LEU A 79 -0.27 5.71 3.31
C LEU A 79 1.10 5.74 2.62
N PHE A 80 1.23 5.05 1.48
CA PHE A 80 2.45 5.03 0.68
C PHE A 80 2.81 6.42 0.15
N ALA A 81 1.81 7.15 -0.36
CA ALA A 81 1.99 8.51 -0.83
C ALA A 81 2.49 9.43 0.29
N LEU A 82 1.91 9.33 1.49
CA LEU A 82 2.34 10.09 2.67
C LEU A 82 3.76 9.71 3.12
N ALA A 83 4.07 8.42 3.14
CA ALA A 83 5.37 7.90 3.57
C ALA A 83 6.51 8.36 2.65
N ILE A 84 6.27 8.48 1.35
CA ILE A 84 7.25 8.94 0.36
C ILE A 84 7.47 10.45 0.37
N MET A 85 6.57 11.25 0.95
CA MET A 85 6.72 12.71 0.96
C MET A 85 8.05 13.12 1.59
N SER A 86 8.78 14.00 0.92
CA SER A 86 9.97 14.62 1.52
C SER A 86 9.54 15.53 2.67
N VAL A 87 10.11 15.31 3.86
CA VAL A 87 9.95 16.22 4.99
C VAL A 87 11.03 17.28 4.85
N GLN A 88 10.73 18.35 4.11
CA GLN A 88 11.64 19.49 4.02
C GLN A 88 11.89 20.06 5.42
N GLN A 89 13.08 19.85 5.97
CA GLN A 89 13.55 20.63 7.12
C GLN A 89 13.97 22.01 6.62
N PRO A 90 13.46 23.10 7.21
CA PRO A 90 13.64 24.46 6.65
C PRO A 90 15.05 25.05 6.79
N ASP A 91 16.07 24.28 7.19
CA ASP A 91 17.37 24.82 7.62
C ASP A 91 18.63 24.25 6.95
N TYR A 92 18.53 23.47 5.86
CA TYR A 92 19.72 22.94 5.18
C TYR A 92 19.90 23.49 3.76
N LEU A 93 21.12 24.01 3.53
CA LEU A 93 21.59 24.65 2.30
C LEU A 93 21.35 23.82 1.04
N GLU A 94 20.88 24.49 -0.02
CA GLU A 94 20.76 24.03 -1.40
C GLU A 94 22.08 23.44 -1.94
N PHE A 95 22.37 22.17 -1.68
CA PHE A 95 23.34 21.41 -2.44
C PHE A 95 22.76 20.03 -2.75
N VAL A 96 22.16 19.95 -3.94
CA VAL A 96 21.61 18.73 -4.56
C VAL A 96 20.67 17.96 -3.61
N ASN A 97 19.45 18.49 -3.42
CA ASN A 97 18.35 17.70 -2.86
C ASN A 97 18.07 16.54 -3.81
N LEU A 98 18.77 15.43 -3.60
CA LEU A 98 18.32 14.15 -4.07
C LEU A 98 17.07 13.86 -3.25
N ASP A 99 15.92 13.74 -3.92
CA ASP A 99 14.62 13.42 -3.31
C ASP A 99 14.61 11.97 -2.78
N VAL A 100 15.61 11.62 -1.96
CA VAL A 100 15.80 10.33 -1.31
C VAL A 100 15.09 10.34 0.04
N GLU A 101 15.14 11.46 0.76
CA GLU A 101 14.46 11.58 2.04
C GLU A 101 12.95 11.32 1.90
N MET A 102 12.42 10.56 2.85
CA MET A 102 11.04 10.13 2.96
C MET A 102 10.54 10.47 4.35
N ALA A 103 9.25 10.72 4.49
CA ALA A 103 8.62 10.94 5.79
C ALA A 103 8.72 9.70 6.69
N ASP A 104 8.62 8.52 6.09
CA ASP A 104 8.79 7.24 6.78
C ASP A 104 9.22 6.15 5.77
N PRO A 105 10.53 5.91 5.59
CA PRO A 105 11.01 4.94 4.61
C PRO A 105 10.64 3.49 4.96
N GLU A 106 10.54 3.16 6.26
CA GLU A 106 10.13 1.83 6.72
C GLU A 106 8.67 1.58 6.33
N VAL A 107 7.77 2.51 6.61
CA VAL A 107 6.36 2.38 6.23
C VAL A 107 6.19 2.35 4.72
N ALA A 108 6.96 3.14 3.96
CA ALA A 108 6.86 3.14 2.51
C ALA A 108 7.22 1.76 1.92
N GLU A 109 8.29 1.13 2.42
CA GLU A 109 8.72 -0.19 1.96
C GLU A 109 7.79 -1.31 2.48
N ASP A 110 7.35 -1.26 3.74
CA ASP A 110 6.39 -2.20 4.33
C ASP A 110 5.11 -2.32 3.49
N ILE A 111 4.64 -1.20 2.91
CA ILE A 111 3.42 -1.22 2.08
C ILE A 111 3.64 -1.95 0.77
N LEU A 112 4.80 -1.78 0.13
CA LEU A 112 5.13 -2.51 -1.09
C LEU A 112 5.14 -4.02 -0.80
N ASP A 113 5.76 -4.41 0.32
CA ASP A 113 5.80 -5.80 0.76
C ASP A 113 4.41 -6.34 1.09
N LYS A 114 3.58 -5.54 1.76
CA LYS A 114 2.20 -5.95 2.08
C LYS A 114 1.36 -6.18 0.82
N ILE A 115 1.54 -5.36 -0.21
CA ILE A 115 0.82 -5.53 -1.49
C ILE A 115 1.23 -6.83 -2.17
N LEU A 116 2.52 -7.14 -2.19
CA LEU A 116 3.06 -8.37 -2.77
C LEU A 116 2.62 -9.61 -1.96
N GLU A 117 2.64 -9.53 -0.63
CA GLU A 117 2.16 -10.58 0.27
C GLU A 117 0.67 -10.90 -0.01
N MET A 118 -0.19 -9.88 -0.04
CA MET A 118 -1.61 -10.08 -0.31
C MET A 118 -1.88 -10.72 -1.68
N ALA A 119 -1.08 -10.37 -2.70
CA ALA A 119 -1.20 -10.95 -4.03
C ALA A 119 -0.77 -12.42 -4.08
N ASN A 120 0.27 -12.79 -3.32
CA ASN A 120 0.70 -14.18 -3.19
C ASN A 120 -0.34 -15.03 -2.44
N GLU A 121 -0.90 -14.50 -1.35
CA GLU A 121 -1.99 -15.17 -0.60
C GLU A 121 -3.22 -15.43 -1.49
N GLU A 122 -3.59 -14.48 -2.35
CA GLU A 122 -4.70 -14.64 -3.32
C GLU A 122 -4.38 -15.74 -4.34
N ALA A 123 -3.17 -15.75 -4.89
CA ALA A 123 -2.73 -16.77 -5.85
C ALA A 123 -2.70 -18.18 -5.24
N GLU A 124 -2.20 -18.34 -4.01
CA GLU A 124 -2.18 -19.63 -3.31
C GLU A 124 -3.60 -20.13 -3.01
N ALA A 125 -4.49 -19.23 -2.59
CA ALA A 125 -5.87 -19.56 -2.31
C ALA A 125 -6.62 -20.02 -3.59
N ASP A 126 -6.30 -19.46 -4.75
CA ASP A 126 -6.91 -19.87 -6.03
C ASP A 126 -6.45 -21.25 -6.48
N VAL A 127 -5.16 -21.58 -6.29
CA VAL A 127 -4.63 -22.91 -6.58
C VAL A 127 -5.30 -23.97 -5.70
N GLU A 128 -5.45 -23.72 -4.39
CA GLU A 128 -6.11 -24.65 -3.48
C GLU A 128 -7.60 -24.83 -3.82
N HIS A 129 -8.29 -23.75 -4.21
CA HIS A 129 -9.69 -23.83 -4.63
C HIS A 129 -9.87 -24.60 -5.95
N GLU A 130 -8.97 -24.41 -6.92
CA GLU A 130 -8.99 -25.17 -8.18
C GLU A 130 -8.78 -26.66 -7.91
N ARG A 131 -7.81 -27.02 -7.06
CA ARG A 131 -7.57 -28.41 -6.61
C ARG A 131 -8.81 -29.04 -5.98
N LEU A 132 -9.43 -28.36 -5.00
CA LEU A 132 -10.65 -28.83 -4.33
C LEU A 132 -11.85 -28.97 -5.29
N SER A 133 -11.97 -28.06 -6.27
CA SER A 133 -13.04 -28.11 -7.27
C SER A 133 -12.88 -29.26 -8.27
N THR A 134 -11.64 -29.68 -8.55
CA THR A 134 -11.37 -30.84 -9.42
C THR A 134 -11.58 -32.19 -8.71
N GLU A 135 -11.53 -32.23 -7.38
CA GLU A 135 -11.70 -33.45 -6.58
C GLU A 135 -13.17 -33.75 -6.22
N TYR A 136 -14.03 -32.73 -6.08
CA TYR A 136 -15.45 -32.91 -5.79
C TYR A 136 -16.33 -32.48 -6.97
N GLY A 137 -16.77 -33.46 -7.76
CA GLY A 137 -17.67 -33.30 -8.89
C GLY A 137 -18.88 -32.41 -8.55
N GLN A 138 -19.05 -31.36 -9.38
CA GLN A 138 -20.06 -30.31 -9.33
C GLN A 138 -21.39 -30.73 -8.69
N ASN A 139 -21.72 -30.12 -7.55
CA ASN A 139 -23.07 -29.70 -7.16
C ASN A 139 -23.03 -29.03 -5.78
N THR A 140 -22.92 -27.71 -5.73
CA THR A 140 -23.29 -26.95 -4.52
C THR A 140 -23.70 -25.54 -4.90
N MET A 141 -24.88 -25.13 -4.42
CA MET A 141 -25.54 -23.90 -4.82
C MET A 141 -24.71 -22.65 -4.48
N HIS A 142 -24.60 -21.76 -5.47
CA HIS A 142 -24.01 -20.43 -5.42
C HIS A 142 -24.49 -19.61 -4.21
N THR A 143 -23.76 -19.69 -3.10
CA THR A 143 -23.87 -18.72 -1.99
C THR A 143 -22.50 -18.40 -1.37
N GLY A 144 -21.51 -19.29 -1.48
CA GLY A 144 -20.11 -19.01 -1.11
C GLY A 144 -19.28 -18.32 -2.20
N SER A 145 -19.71 -18.43 -3.48
CA SER A 145 -19.00 -17.87 -4.64
C SER A 145 -19.12 -16.34 -4.76
N GLU A 146 -20.23 -15.76 -4.28
CA GLU A 146 -20.50 -14.30 -4.36
C GLU A 146 -19.68 -13.47 -3.34
N LEU A 147 -19.07 -14.13 -2.34
CA LEU A 147 -18.15 -13.48 -1.41
C LEU A 147 -16.71 -13.41 -1.96
N ARG A 148 -16.35 -14.28 -2.90
CA ARG A 148 -14.98 -14.47 -3.40
C ARG A 148 -14.71 -13.74 -4.73
N GLU A 149 -15.74 -13.34 -5.45
CA GLU A 149 -15.65 -12.57 -6.70
C GLU A 149 -15.14 -11.12 -6.55
N MET A 150 -14.81 -10.64 -5.34
CA MET A 150 -14.74 -9.19 -5.10
C MET A 150 -13.58 -8.70 -4.23
N PHE A 151 -12.37 -9.24 -4.38
CA PHE A 151 -11.19 -8.51 -3.93
C PHE A 151 -9.97 -8.68 -4.84
N THR A 152 -10.09 -8.27 -6.10
CA THR A 152 -8.90 -8.01 -6.92
C THR A 152 -8.38 -6.61 -6.63
N TYR A 153 -7.08 -6.47 -6.39
CA TYR A 153 -6.45 -5.16 -6.19
C TYR A 153 -6.73 -4.26 -7.43
N PRO A 154 -7.28 -3.05 -7.27
CA PRO A 154 -7.61 -2.20 -8.41
C PRO A 154 -6.36 -1.88 -9.25
N ALA A 155 -6.42 -2.20 -10.54
CA ALA A 155 -5.33 -1.97 -11.49
C ALA A 155 -4.80 -0.54 -11.46
N ALA A 156 -5.69 0.45 -11.32
CA ALA A 156 -5.32 1.85 -11.24
C ALA A 156 -4.43 2.18 -10.02
N GLU A 157 -4.63 1.51 -8.89
CA GLU A 157 -3.81 1.73 -7.69
C GLU A 157 -2.45 1.04 -7.82
N LEU A 158 -2.42 -0.20 -8.34
CA LEU A 158 -1.16 -0.90 -8.65
C LEU A 158 -0.27 -0.11 -9.60
N ILE A 159 -0.84 0.44 -10.68
CA ILE A 159 -0.11 1.26 -11.66
C ILE A 159 0.52 2.48 -10.98
N LYS A 160 -0.23 3.18 -10.12
CA LYS A 160 0.28 4.37 -9.43
C LYS A 160 1.40 4.01 -8.46
N ILE A 161 1.20 2.99 -7.64
CA ILE A 161 2.19 2.54 -6.66
C ILE A 161 3.47 2.08 -7.37
N ALA A 162 3.37 1.23 -8.39
CA ALA A 162 4.51 0.80 -9.19
C ALA A 162 5.26 1.99 -9.82
N THR A 163 4.53 2.95 -10.38
CA THR A 163 5.13 4.14 -11.00
C THR A 163 5.89 4.98 -9.98
N VAL A 164 5.28 5.26 -8.81
CA VAL A 164 5.88 6.07 -7.76
C VAL A 164 7.08 5.35 -7.12
N ALA A 165 6.97 4.05 -6.85
CA ALA A 165 8.07 3.23 -6.35
C ALA A 165 9.27 3.23 -7.32
N PHE A 166 9.02 3.11 -8.63
CA PHE A 166 10.10 3.15 -9.64
C PHE A 166 10.73 4.54 -9.78
N ASN A 167 9.93 5.61 -9.66
CA ASN A 167 10.47 6.96 -9.62
C ASN A 167 11.41 7.13 -8.42
N LYS A 168 11.02 6.61 -7.26
CA LYS A 168 11.87 6.62 -6.06
C LYS A 168 13.15 5.80 -6.24
N ALA A 169 13.08 4.65 -6.92
CA ALA A 169 14.27 3.91 -7.33
C ALA A 169 15.23 4.73 -8.21
N THR A 170 14.68 5.57 -9.10
CA THR A 170 15.48 6.49 -9.92
C THR A 170 16.14 7.59 -9.07
N ASP A 171 15.48 8.05 -8.02
CA ASP A 171 16.06 9.01 -7.08
C ASP A 171 17.20 8.38 -6.26
N PHE A 172 17.06 7.12 -5.83
CA PHE A 172 18.13 6.35 -5.22
C PHE A 172 19.34 6.18 -6.16
N TYR A 173 19.10 5.86 -7.44
CA TYR A 173 20.17 5.77 -8.45
C TYR A 173 20.94 7.09 -8.58
N ARG A 174 20.23 8.22 -8.68
CA ARG A 174 20.86 9.56 -8.75
C ARG A 174 21.69 9.86 -7.51
N ALA A 175 21.31 9.29 -6.37
CA ALA A 175 22.01 9.43 -5.10
C ALA A 175 23.12 8.41 -4.90
N THR A 176 23.47 7.62 -5.93
CA THR A 176 24.48 6.55 -5.86
C THR A 176 24.16 5.46 -4.84
N GLN A 177 22.87 5.27 -4.53
CA GLN A 177 22.36 4.20 -3.68
C GLN A 177 21.87 3.03 -4.55
N ASP A 178 22.81 2.34 -5.19
CA ASP A 178 22.52 1.31 -6.18
C ASP A 178 21.71 0.13 -5.62
N GLU A 179 21.98 -0.27 -4.37
CA GLU A 179 21.25 -1.35 -3.68
C GLU A 179 19.78 -0.98 -3.45
N ASP A 180 19.51 0.24 -2.96
CA ASP A 180 18.14 0.73 -2.76
C ASP A 180 17.42 0.95 -4.09
N CYS A 181 18.12 1.47 -5.10
CA CYS A 181 17.61 1.55 -6.47
C CYS A 181 17.15 0.19 -6.99
N GLN A 182 18.01 -0.83 -6.94
CA GLN A 182 17.67 -2.16 -7.44
C GLN A 182 16.52 -2.77 -6.64
N ARG A 183 16.56 -2.68 -5.31
CA ARG A 183 15.52 -3.22 -4.43
C ARG A 183 14.15 -2.61 -4.75
N TRP A 184 14.06 -1.29 -4.83
CA TRP A 184 12.81 -0.59 -5.10
C TRP A 184 12.33 -0.76 -6.55
N ALA A 185 13.24 -0.79 -7.52
CA ALA A 185 12.88 -1.05 -8.91
C ALA A 185 12.31 -2.46 -9.12
N ASN A 186 12.88 -3.47 -8.46
CA ASN A 186 12.38 -4.84 -8.51
C ASN A 186 10.97 -4.94 -7.92
N LYS A 187 10.75 -4.38 -6.71
CA LYS A 187 9.41 -4.33 -6.11
C LYS A 187 8.38 -3.61 -7.00
N ALA A 188 8.78 -2.50 -7.63
CA ALA A 188 7.92 -1.77 -8.56
C ALA A 188 7.54 -2.61 -9.78
N ILE A 189 8.49 -3.38 -10.32
CA ILE A 189 8.24 -4.29 -11.45
C ILE A 189 7.31 -5.44 -11.03
N GLU A 190 7.53 -6.04 -9.87
CA GLU A 190 6.67 -7.11 -9.32
C GLU A 190 5.23 -6.61 -9.13
N ILE A 191 5.04 -5.42 -8.54
CA ILE A 191 3.71 -4.80 -8.41
C ILE A 191 3.08 -4.51 -9.78
N ALA A 192 3.87 -4.10 -10.76
CA ALA A 192 3.37 -3.89 -12.13
C ALA A 192 2.91 -5.20 -12.80
N GLN A 193 3.49 -6.35 -12.45
CA GLN A 193 3.07 -7.67 -12.95
C GLN A 193 1.68 -8.06 -12.43
N LEU A 194 1.27 -7.53 -11.28
CA LEU A 194 -0.07 -7.76 -10.71
C LEU A 194 -1.17 -7.05 -11.51
N VAL A 195 -0.83 -6.09 -12.38
CA VAL A 195 -1.81 -5.35 -13.18
C VAL A 195 -2.35 -6.25 -14.30
N PRO A 196 -3.67 -6.52 -14.35
CA PRO A 196 -4.23 -7.41 -15.36
C PRO A 196 -4.20 -6.80 -16.76
N GLY A 197 -4.06 -7.66 -17.77
CA GLY A 197 -4.21 -7.30 -19.18
C GLY A 197 -2.96 -6.68 -19.83
N ALA A 198 -3.16 -6.10 -21.01
CA ALA A 198 -2.06 -5.56 -21.83
C ALA A 198 -1.36 -4.37 -21.19
N GLN A 199 -2.08 -3.58 -20.38
CA GLN A 199 -1.54 -2.41 -19.70
C GLN A 199 -0.46 -2.78 -18.69
N GLY A 200 -0.66 -3.85 -17.91
CA GLY A 200 0.35 -4.34 -16.96
C GLY A 200 1.61 -4.83 -17.67
N LYS A 201 1.44 -5.62 -18.75
CA LYS A 201 2.56 -6.09 -19.57
C LYS A 201 3.40 -4.92 -20.13
N GLN A 202 2.73 -3.92 -20.69
CA GLN A 202 3.40 -2.72 -21.22
C GLN A 202 4.14 -1.94 -20.12
N LEU A 203 3.55 -1.85 -18.91
CA LEU A 203 4.18 -1.20 -17.78
C LEU A 203 5.45 -1.94 -17.37
N VAL A 204 5.40 -3.27 -17.21
CA VAL A 204 6.55 -4.11 -16.86
C VAL A 204 7.68 -3.95 -17.88
N GLU A 205 7.39 -4.06 -19.17
CA GLU A 205 8.39 -3.87 -20.24
C GLU A 205 9.03 -2.47 -20.15
N THR A 206 8.22 -1.44 -19.90
CA THR A 206 8.72 -0.07 -19.76
C THR A 206 9.66 0.08 -18.57
N LEU A 207 9.30 -0.47 -17.41
CA LEU A 207 10.12 -0.39 -16.20
C LEU A 207 11.41 -1.19 -16.33
N GLN A 208 11.36 -2.40 -16.89
CA GLN A 208 12.55 -3.23 -17.14
C GLN A 208 13.54 -2.56 -18.10
N ASN A 209 13.04 -1.99 -19.21
CA ASN A 209 13.88 -1.27 -20.17
C ASN A 209 14.56 -0.05 -19.54
N ARG A 210 13.84 0.69 -18.70
CA ARG A 210 14.40 1.83 -17.96
C ARG A 210 15.45 1.38 -16.96
N LEU A 211 15.21 0.30 -16.22
CA LEU A 211 16.16 -0.24 -15.25
C LEU A 211 17.46 -0.70 -15.92
N GLY A 212 17.36 -1.41 -17.05
CA GLY A 212 18.53 -1.80 -17.84
C GLY A 212 19.36 -0.60 -18.31
N SER A 213 18.67 0.47 -18.73
CA SER A 213 19.33 1.73 -19.13
C SER A 213 20.04 2.45 -17.98
N LEU A 214 19.55 2.31 -16.74
CA LEU A 214 20.17 2.90 -15.54
C LEU A 214 21.40 2.11 -15.10
N ILE A 215 21.36 0.77 -15.18
CA ILE A 215 22.41 -0.12 -14.66
C ILE A 215 23.50 -0.40 -15.72
N GLY A 216 23.28 -0.02 -16.99
CA GLY A 216 24.28 -0.12 -18.05
C GLY A 216 24.49 -1.54 -18.58
N VAL A 217 23.40 -2.31 -18.71
CA VAL A 217 23.39 -3.64 -19.36
C VAL A 217 22.99 -3.51 -20.83
#